data_AF-A0A9Q0D0F7-F1
#
_entry.id   AF-A0A9Q0D0F7-F1
#
_cell.length_a   1.000
_cell.length_b   1.000
_cell.length_c   1.000
_cell.angle_alpha   90.00
_cell.angle_beta   90.00
_cell.angle_gamma   90.00
#
_symmetry.space_group_name_H-M   'P 1'
#
loop_
_entity.id
_entity.type
_entity.pdbx_description
1 polymer ?
#
loop_
_entity_poly.entity_id
_entity_poly.type
_entity_poly.pdbx_seq_one_letter_code
_entity_poly.pdbx_strand_id
1 'polypeptide(L)'
;MARFFWGKPAKGMYMAPLAWKNICKPVDEGGLGVRDLNIFGEALFMKLVWEVVSDENKMWVQICKSKYCPQVGFWNAKVGSHCSKMWRNIIQRRDFFKNHVSWFIGNASGVKAIGQPWFSGWEQQGWVSQRNRKKVVADLYDFNAGCWRLEELNAIYNPYQVIQILNSQIVPRRDGGVKDLMVWKQSEKEKYSVKEGYQYMLHHRRVHGTSVTSDLWVVIQEWKIVPKVKFFLWRLISKALMLSNNVHRRISAVSPMCQRCHEENEFETHCFFFCQGSRVVWFASILGLRAHNMPLDIVATVKQCTQHMSGQEIKLDFEGEGQLVQKIAEKPHGKYWYQQDGYQVVVDGSWDMQNRSGSTYLIYQGGKLTLIGYNNHDVLEPFHAEAKAVKEAMNRLVDIGVQNQQIELFSDCDLVQAINEEDVQNFPSWRARQEVMDVIVTAKQFGDRLQFKHVRREAVIQAHKMANIARSKKVCFSGAPRFWNADEVQIELGLDCRFFQRVQDAPP
;
A
#
# COMPACT_ATOMS: atom_id res chain seq x y z
N MET A 1 8.78 22.51 -13.70
CA MET A 1 9.42 21.21 -13.40
C MET A 1 10.75 21.01 -14.14
N ALA A 2 10.80 21.01 -15.48
CA ALA A 2 12.05 20.76 -16.23
C ALA A 2 13.22 21.70 -15.88
N ARG A 3 12.92 22.98 -15.55
CA ARG A 3 13.94 23.93 -15.08
C ARG A 3 14.60 23.51 -13.76
N PHE A 4 13.81 22.95 -12.84
CA PHE A 4 14.30 22.51 -11.54
C PHE A 4 15.15 21.24 -11.65
N PHE A 5 14.70 20.23 -12.40
CA PHE A 5 15.40 18.94 -12.51
C PHE A 5 16.57 18.96 -13.49
N TRP A 6 16.44 19.67 -14.61
CA TRP A 6 17.36 19.58 -15.74
C TRP A 6 18.00 20.91 -16.13
N GLY A 7 17.81 21.97 -15.33
CA GLY A 7 18.41 23.28 -15.63
C GLY A 7 17.93 23.90 -16.94
N LYS A 8 16.70 23.57 -17.39
CA LYS A 8 16.12 24.10 -18.64
C LYS A 8 16.26 25.63 -18.72
N PRO A 9 16.96 26.18 -19.74
CA PRO A 9 17.06 27.62 -19.95
C PRO A 9 15.72 28.22 -20.42
N ALA A 10 15.56 29.53 -20.27
CA ALA A 10 14.33 30.23 -20.65
C ALA A 10 14.05 30.16 -22.17
N LYS A 11 15.12 30.14 -22.98
CA LYS A 11 15.10 29.97 -24.44
C LYS A 11 16.21 28.98 -24.84
N GLY A 12 16.01 28.26 -25.94
CA GLY A 12 16.95 27.28 -26.47
C GLY A 12 16.62 25.83 -26.13
N MET A 13 17.38 24.91 -26.75
CA MET A 13 17.27 23.48 -26.52
C MET A 13 17.84 23.09 -25.17
N TYR A 14 17.29 22.01 -24.59
CA TYR A 14 17.78 21.42 -23.36
C TYR A 14 17.61 19.90 -23.41
N MET A 15 18.44 19.19 -22.66
CA MET A 15 18.36 17.74 -22.58
C MET A 15 17.71 17.32 -21.26
N ALA A 16 16.68 16.48 -21.35
CA ALA A 16 16.06 15.83 -20.21
C ALA A 16 16.38 14.33 -20.25
N PRO A 17 17.30 13.82 -19.41
CA PRO A 17 17.70 12.42 -19.41
C PRO A 17 16.56 11.45 -19.15
N LEU A 18 15.58 11.84 -18.34
CA LEU A 18 14.39 11.04 -18.04
C LEU A 18 13.10 11.74 -18.46
N ALA A 19 12.16 10.96 -18.98
CA ALA A 19 10.81 11.42 -19.28
C ALA A 19 10.04 11.75 -18.00
N TRP A 20 9.20 12.79 -18.04
CA TRP A 20 8.40 13.24 -16.88
C TRP A 20 7.57 12.12 -16.23
N LYS A 21 6.98 11.25 -17.07
CA LYS A 21 6.23 10.07 -16.63
C LYS A 21 7.04 9.10 -15.75
N ASN A 22 8.35 9.00 -15.95
CA ASN A 22 9.24 8.15 -15.15
C ASN A 22 9.60 8.83 -13.82
N ILE A 23 9.72 10.15 -13.81
CA ILE A 23 9.94 10.93 -12.59
C ILE A 23 8.72 10.85 -11.67
N CYS A 24 7.51 10.90 -12.24
CA CYS A 24 6.26 10.82 -11.49
C CYS A 24 5.88 9.40 -11.06
N LYS A 25 6.75 8.41 -11.29
CA LYS A 25 6.54 7.09 -10.72
C LYS A 25 6.61 7.14 -9.19
N PRO A 26 5.81 6.32 -8.50
CA PRO A 26 6.00 6.04 -7.09
C PRO A 26 7.46 5.65 -6.78
N VAL A 27 7.88 5.85 -5.54
CA VAL A 27 9.26 5.60 -5.09
C VAL A 27 9.59 4.11 -5.20
N ASP A 28 8.65 3.26 -4.83
CA ASP A 28 8.66 1.80 -4.99
C ASP A 28 8.67 1.32 -6.45
N GLU A 29 8.51 2.21 -7.42
CA GLU A 29 8.68 1.92 -8.83
C GLU A 29 9.90 2.64 -9.44
N GLY A 30 10.78 3.20 -8.61
CA GLY A 30 12.01 3.88 -9.04
C GLY A 30 11.84 5.34 -9.44
N GLY A 31 10.64 5.93 -9.28
CA GLY A 31 10.42 7.37 -9.50
C GLY A 31 10.62 8.22 -8.25
N LEU A 32 10.42 9.53 -8.35
CA LEU A 32 10.57 10.45 -7.22
C LEU A 32 9.29 10.62 -6.39
N GLY A 33 8.20 9.92 -6.72
CA GLY A 33 6.90 10.08 -6.05
C GLY A 33 6.22 11.42 -6.30
N VAL A 34 6.71 12.21 -7.27
CA VAL A 34 6.10 13.49 -7.64
C VAL A 34 4.78 13.24 -8.35
N ARG A 35 3.71 13.96 -7.96
CA ARG A 35 2.40 13.80 -8.61
C ARG A 35 2.44 14.29 -10.04
N ASP A 36 1.93 13.47 -10.97
CA ASP A 36 1.67 13.90 -12.34
C ASP A 36 0.44 14.83 -12.33
N LEU A 37 0.65 16.11 -12.60
CA LEU A 37 -0.40 17.12 -12.56
C LEU A 37 -1.53 16.87 -13.56
N ASN A 38 -1.24 16.22 -14.70
CA ASN A 38 -2.27 15.90 -15.68
C ASN A 38 -3.19 14.80 -15.12
N ILE A 39 -2.61 13.71 -14.59
CA ILE A 39 -3.38 12.62 -13.97
C ILE A 39 -4.11 13.13 -12.71
N PHE A 40 -3.46 14.01 -11.94
CA PHE A 40 -4.09 14.63 -10.77
C PHE A 40 -5.27 15.52 -11.17
N GLY A 41 -5.15 16.28 -12.24
CA GLY A 41 -6.25 17.05 -12.82
C GLY A 41 -7.42 16.17 -13.25
N GLU A 42 -7.15 15.04 -13.91
CA GLU A 42 -8.18 14.04 -14.24
C GLU A 42 -8.89 13.52 -12.98
N ALA A 43 -8.16 13.26 -11.90
CA ALA A 43 -8.73 12.75 -10.64
C ALA A 43 -9.65 13.78 -9.98
N LEU A 44 -9.27 15.05 -10.05
CA LEU A 44 -10.10 16.14 -9.57
C LEU A 44 -11.39 16.26 -10.40
N PHE A 45 -11.33 16.15 -11.72
CA PHE A 45 -12.53 16.15 -12.55
C PHE A 45 -13.43 14.95 -12.28
N MET A 46 -12.85 13.77 -12.05
CA MET A 46 -13.61 12.60 -11.61
C MET A 46 -14.29 12.82 -10.26
N LYS A 47 -13.68 13.56 -9.33
CA LYS A 47 -14.37 13.96 -8.09
C LYS A 47 -15.60 14.81 -8.37
N LEU A 48 -15.52 15.74 -9.33
CA LEU A 48 -16.69 16.53 -9.73
C LEU A 48 -17.78 15.65 -10.34
N VAL A 49 -17.42 14.68 -11.19
CA VAL A 49 -18.38 13.69 -11.73
C VAL A 49 -19.05 12.93 -10.59
N TRP A 50 -18.27 12.41 -9.63
CA TRP A 50 -18.76 11.73 -8.44
C TRP A 50 -19.75 12.57 -7.65
N GLU A 51 -19.44 13.85 -7.42
CA GLU A 51 -20.33 14.74 -6.68
C GLU A 51 -21.65 14.99 -7.41
N VAL A 52 -21.63 15.11 -8.74
CA VAL A 52 -22.87 15.25 -9.53
C VAL A 52 -23.77 14.02 -9.39
N VAL A 53 -23.20 12.82 -9.25
CA VAL A 53 -23.97 11.57 -9.21
C VAL A 53 -24.35 11.11 -7.80
N SER A 54 -23.57 11.47 -6.79
CA SER A 54 -23.75 11.00 -5.40
C SER A 54 -24.39 12.03 -4.48
N ASP A 55 -24.28 13.33 -4.77
CA ASP A 55 -24.67 14.39 -3.84
C ASP A 55 -25.53 15.46 -4.54
N GLU A 56 -26.83 15.22 -4.60
CA GLU A 56 -27.79 16.13 -5.23
C GLU A 56 -28.06 17.40 -4.41
N ASN A 57 -27.57 17.49 -3.17
CA ASN A 57 -27.88 18.60 -2.27
C ASN A 57 -26.95 19.80 -2.44
N LYS A 58 -25.82 19.63 -3.14
CA LYS A 58 -24.90 20.71 -3.45
C LYS A 58 -25.52 21.69 -4.45
N MET A 59 -25.57 22.97 -4.08
CA MET A 59 -26.14 24.04 -4.92
C MET A 59 -25.59 24.04 -6.35
N TRP A 60 -24.27 23.90 -6.52
CA TRP A 60 -23.66 23.87 -7.85
C TRP A 60 -24.09 22.65 -8.68
N VAL A 61 -24.31 21.50 -8.04
CA VAL A 61 -24.82 20.29 -8.69
C VAL A 61 -26.25 20.51 -9.16
N GLN A 62 -27.11 21.10 -8.31
CA GLN A 62 -28.49 21.43 -8.65
C GLN A 62 -28.58 22.39 -9.84
N ILE A 63 -27.77 23.46 -9.83
CA ILE A 63 -27.67 24.42 -10.95
C ILE A 63 -27.20 23.73 -12.23
N CYS A 64 -26.18 22.86 -12.14
CA CYS A 64 -25.70 22.13 -13.31
C CYS A 64 -26.75 21.16 -13.86
N LYS A 65 -27.45 20.41 -13.00
CA LYS A 65 -28.50 19.48 -13.41
C LYS A 65 -29.70 20.21 -14.03
N SER A 66 -30.15 21.32 -13.45
CA SER A 66 -31.28 22.08 -13.99
C SER A 66 -30.95 22.72 -15.34
N LYS A 67 -29.75 23.27 -15.49
CA LYS A 67 -29.31 23.94 -16.72
C LYS A 67 -28.96 22.97 -17.85
N TYR A 68 -28.30 21.86 -17.55
CA TYR A 68 -27.70 20.98 -18.55
C TYR A 68 -28.34 19.59 -18.68
N CYS A 69 -29.16 19.19 -17.71
CA CYS A 69 -29.86 17.90 -17.66
C CYS A 69 -31.39 18.05 -17.47
N PRO A 70 -32.10 19.01 -18.11
CA PRO A 70 -33.49 19.32 -17.75
C PRO A 70 -34.48 18.18 -18.03
N GLN A 71 -34.24 17.40 -19.08
CA GLN A 71 -35.15 16.33 -19.54
C GLN A 71 -34.48 14.94 -19.57
N VAL A 72 -33.16 14.92 -19.58
CA VAL A 72 -32.33 13.71 -19.67
C VAL A 72 -31.42 13.68 -18.45
N GLY A 73 -31.46 12.58 -17.70
CA GLY A 73 -30.59 12.40 -16.53
C GLY A 73 -29.10 12.52 -16.89
N PHE A 74 -28.26 12.76 -15.88
CA PHE A 74 -26.82 13.02 -16.04
C PHE A 74 -26.10 12.03 -17.00
N TRP A 75 -26.42 10.74 -16.88
CA TRP A 75 -25.82 9.67 -17.68
C TRP A 75 -26.10 9.74 -19.18
N ASN A 76 -27.19 10.41 -19.56
CA ASN A 76 -27.67 10.56 -20.94
C ASN A 76 -27.57 12.01 -21.46
N ALA A 77 -27.16 12.96 -20.63
CA ALA A 77 -26.99 14.35 -21.03
C ALA A 77 -25.91 14.50 -22.13
N LYS A 78 -26.19 15.30 -23.17
CA LYS A 78 -25.23 15.60 -24.23
C LYS A 78 -24.53 16.94 -23.98
N VAL A 79 -23.34 17.10 -24.53
CA VAL A 79 -22.62 18.39 -24.50
C VAL A 79 -23.32 19.35 -25.45
N GLY A 80 -24.04 20.34 -24.92
CA GLY A 80 -24.60 21.43 -25.73
C GLY A 80 -23.53 22.40 -26.24
N SER A 81 -23.85 23.14 -27.31
CA SER A 81 -22.96 24.14 -27.91
C SER A 81 -22.50 25.22 -26.93
N HIS A 82 -23.40 25.68 -26.05
CA HIS A 82 -23.14 26.73 -25.06
C HIS A 82 -23.01 26.20 -23.62
N CYS A 83 -22.16 25.20 -23.40
CA CYS A 83 -21.84 24.72 -22.06
C CYS A 83 -20.58 25.36 -21.46
N SER A 84 -20.53 25.44 -20.12
CA SER A 84 -19.34 25.92 -19.41
C SER A 84 -18.17 24.94 -19.61
N LYS A 85 -16.93 25.45 -19.54
CA LYS A 85 -15.72 24.60 -19.65
C LYS A 85 -15.71 23.50 -18.58
N MET A 86 -16.15 23.81 -17.37
CA MET A 86 -16.28 22.84 -16.28
C MET A 86 -17.25 21.71 -16.64
N TRP A 87 -18.47 22.05 -17.11
CA TRP A 87 -19.46 21.04 -17.48
C TRP A 87 -18.99 20.17 -18.64
N ARG A 88 -18.36 20.77 -19.65
CA ARG A 88 -17.76 20.04 -20.76
C ARG A 88 -16.75 19.00 -20.26
N ASN A 89 -15.88 19.39 -19.33
CA ASN A 89 -14.89 18.48 -18.73
C ASN A 89 -15.54 17.36 -17.90
N ILE A 90 -16.62 17.63 -17.18
CA ILE A 90 -17.39 16.63 -16.42
C ILE A 90 -18.00 15.60 -17.38
N ILE A 91 -18.71 16.05 -18.43
CA ILE A 91 -19.36 15.14 -19.38
C ILE A 91 -18.35 14.31 -20.17
N GLN A 92 -17.21 14.89 -20.58
CA GLN A 92 -16.15 14.15 -21.29
C GLN A 92 -15.60 12.96 -20.49
N ARG A 93 -15.60 13.03 -19.15
CA ARG A 93 -15.07 11.99 -18.26
C ARG A 93 -16.16 11.08 -17.69
N ARG A 94 -17.43 11.41 -17.92
CA ARG A 94 -18.57 10.63 -17.46
C ARG A 94 -18.54 9.20 -18.00
N ASP A 95 -18.25 9.03 -19.29
CA ASP A 95 -18.34 7.71 -19.93
C ASP A 95 -17.27 6.76 -19.41
N PHE A 96 -16.08 7.27 -19.06
CA PHE A 96 -15.11 6.52 -18.26
C PHE A 96 -15.71 6.13 -16.90
N PHE A 97 -16.33 7.08 -16.20
CA PHE A 97 -16.89 6.86 -14.88
C PHE A 97 -18.05 5.86 -14.83
N LYS A 98 -18.84 5.71 -15.92
CA LYS A 98 -19.99 4.79 -16.02
C LYS A 98 -19.64 3.35 -15.63
N ASN A 99 -18.49 2.86 -16.09
CA ASN A 99 -18.05 1.49 -15.82
C ASN A 99 -17.59 1.28 -14.38
N HIS A 100 -17.25 2.37 -13.68
CA HIS A 100 -16.66 2.33 -12.33
C HIS A 100 -17.65 2.63 -11.21
N VAL A 101 -18.93 2.91 -11.51
CA VAL A 101 -19.94 3.16 -10.49
C VAL A 101 -21.11 2.20 -10.57
N SER A 102 -21.76 1.99 -9.43
CA SER A 102 -23.04 1.27 -9.33
C SER A 102 -23.88 1.89 -8.22
N TRP A 103 -25.20 1.79 -8.31
CA TRP A 103 -26.06 2.00 -7.16
C TRP A 103 -26.04 0.77 -6.25
N PHE A 104 -25.87 1.02 -4.96
CA PHE A 104 -26.32 0.15 -3.90
C PHE A 104 -27.81 0.43 -3.65
N ILE A 105 -28.64 -0.60 -3.80
CA ILE A 105 -30.10 -0.48 -3.71
C ILE A 105 -30.54 -0.75 -2.27
N GLY A 106 -31.04 0.30 -1.61
CA GLY A 106 -31.69 0.23 -0.32
C GLY A 106 -33.19 0.14 -0.52
N ASN A 107 -33.91 1.24 -0.22
CA ASN A 107 -35.35 1.33 -0.41
C ASN A 107 -35.82 1.45 -1.88
N ALA A 108 -34.88 1.57 -2.83
CA ALA A 108 -35.12 1.60 -4.26
C ALA A 108 -36.03 2.73 -4.77
N SER A 109 -36.36 3.70 -3.90
CA SER A 109 -37.30 4.79 -4.20
C SER A 109 -36.61 5.98 -4.87
N GLY A 110 -35.29 6.13 -4.69
CA GLY A 110 -34.52 7.23 -5.28
C GLY A 110 -33.88 6.89 -6.63
N VAL A 111 -33.84 5.62 -7.00
CA VAL A 111 -33.16 5.15 -8.21
C VAL A 111 -34.16 4.99 -9.35
N LYS A 112 -33.97 5.76 -10.42
CA LYS A 112 -34.78 5.58 -11.65
C LYS A 112 -34.44 4.24 -12.27
N ALA A 113 -35.46 3.49 -12.68
CA ALA A 113 -35.28 2.22 -13.37
C ALA A 113 -34.43 2.41 -14.65
N ILE A 114 -34.65 3.50 -15.37
CA ILE A 114 -34.06 3.73 -16.69
C ILE A 114 -32.93 4.77 -16.62
N GLY A 115 -31.80 4.43 -17.22
CA GLY A 115 -30.69 5.35 -17.48
C GLY A 115 -29.81 5.59 -16.26
N GLN A 116 -29.78 4.63 -15.32
CA GLN A 116 -28.94 4.67 -14.14
C GLN A 116 -28.18 3.34 -13.94
N PRO A 117 -26.96 3.39 -13.38
CA PRO A 117 -26.10 2.22 -13.23
C PRO A 117 -26.47 1.41 -11.99
N TRP A 118 -27.62 0.74 -11.97
CA TRP A 118 -28.01 -0.09 -10.82
C TRP A 118 -27.85 -1.60 -11.03
N PHE A 119 -27.56 -2.04 -12.27
CA PHE A 119 -27.22 -3.43 -12.59
C PHE A 119 -26.22 -3.47 -13.75
N SER A 120 -25.57 -4.61 -13.96
CA SER A 120 -24.64 -4.80 -15.09
C SER A 120 -25.38 -4.85 -16.43
N GLY A 121 -24.96 -4.04 -17.41
CA GLY A 121 -25.61 -3.99 -18.72
C GLY A 121 -26.76 -2.97 -18.86
N TRP A 122 -26.94 -2.09 -17.88
CA TRP A 122 -27.95 -1.01 -17.88
C TRP A 122 -27.87 -0.02 -19.07
N GLU A 123 -26.72 0.04 -19.74
CA GLU A 123 -26.43 0.98 -20.83
C GLU A 123 -27.16 0.63 -22.13
N GLN A 124 -27.48 -0.65 -22.33
CA GLN A 124 -28.19 -1.11 -23.52
C GLN A 124 -29.67 -0.72 -23.39
N GLN A 125 -30.12 0.30 -24.11
CA GLN A 125 -31.53 0.72 -24.05
C GLN A 125 -32.19 0.65 -25.42
N GLY A 126 -33.28 -0.11 -25.48
CA GLY A 126 -34.23 -0.09 -26.58
C GLY A 126 -35.23 1.07 -26.45
N TRP A 127 -36.28 1.03 -27.28
CA TRP A 127 -37.39 1.98 -27.15
C TRP A 127 -38.18 1.70 -25.87
N VAL A 128 -38.46 2.75 -25.09
CA VAL A 128 -39.25 2.67 -23.85
C VAL A 128 -40.33 3.74 -23.83
N SER A 129 -41.56 3.34 -23.50
CA SER A 129 -42.72 4.22 -23.41
C SER A 129 -42.52 5.34 -22.39
N GLN A 130 -43.18 6.49 -22.60
CA GLN A 130 -43.08 7.64 -21.70
C GLN A 130 -43.60 7.34 -20.28
N ARG A 131 -44.57 6.42 -20.16
CA ARG A 131 -45.07 5.91 -18.87
C ARG A 131 -43.97 5.21 -18.09
N ASN A 132 -43.17 4.37 -18.74
CA ASN A 132 -42.11 3.60 -18.10
C ASN A 132 -40.87 4.44 -17.75
N ARG A 133 -40.66 5.59 -18.41
CA ARG A 133 -39.54 6.52 -18.09
C ARG A 133 -39.59 7.16 -16.71
N LYS A 134 -40.77 7.18 -16.07
CA LYS A 134 -40.96 7.74 -14.73
C LYS A 134 -40.79 6.70 -13.61
N LYS A 135 -40.69 5.42 -13.94
CA LYS A 135 -40.61 4.34 -12.95
C LYS A 135 -39.27 4.35 -12.19
N VAL A 136 -39.36 4.03 -10.91
CA VAL A 136 -38.21 3.78 -10.04
C VAL A 136 -38.00 2.28 -9.87
N VAL A 137 -36.84 1.88 -9.35
CA VAL A 137 -36.51 0.46 -9.14
C VAL A 137 -37.50 -0.19 -8.17
N ALA A 138 -38.00 0.56 -7.18
CA ALA A 138 -39.05 0.09 -6.27
C ALA A 138 -40.36 -0.31 -6.98
N ASP A 139 -40.70 0.31 -8.12
CA ASP A 139 -41.92 -0.04 -8.88
C ASP A 139 -41.80 -1.41 -9.57
N LEU A 140 -40.56 -1.89 -9.75
CA LEU A 140 -40.25 -3.15 -10.43
C LEU A 140 -40.17 -4.33 -9.46
N TYR A 141 -40.22 -4.08 -8.16
CA TYR A 141 -40.04 -5.09 -7.12
C TYR A 141 -41.29 -5.20 -6.27
N ASP A 142 -41.76 -6.43 -6.06
CA ASP A 142 -42.82 -6.70 -5.10
C ASP A 142 -42.23 -6.94 -3.71
N PHE A 143 -42.36 -5.94 -2.85
CA PHE A 143 -41.85 -6.01 -1.47
C PHE A 143 -42.62 -7.00 -0.58
N ASN A 144 -43.87 -7.32 -0.91
CA ASN A 144 -44.67 -8.26 -0.12
C ASN A 144 -44.32 -9.70 -0.51
N ALA A 145 -44.14 -9.95 -1.81
CA ALA A 145 -43.77 -11.27 -2.32
C ALA A 145 -42.26 -11.53 -2.29
N GLY A 146 -41.43 -10.50 -2.12
CA GLY A 146 -39.97 -10.63 -2.10
C GLY A 146 -39.36 -10.97 -3.47
N CYS A 147 -40.02 -10.60 -4.57
CA CYS A 147 -39.61 -10.96 -5.92
C CYS A 147 -39.75 -9.82 -6.93
N TRP A 148 -38.99 -9.91 -8.03
CA TRP A 148 -39.11 -8.96 -9.12
C TRP A 148 -40.40 -9.17 -9.93
N ARG A 149 -41.07 -8.08 -10.31
CA ARG A 149 -42.25 -8.09 -11.16
C ARG A 149 -41.83 -8.30 -12.61
N LEU A 150 -41.86 -9.56 -13.07
CA LEU A 150 -41.39 -9.95 -14.40
C LEU A 150 -42.09 -9.18 -15.54
N GLU A 151 -43.38 -8.93 -15.43
CA GLU A 151 -44.13 -8.14 -16.42
C GLU A 151 -43.57 -6.72 -16.55
N GLU A 152 -43.23 -6.10 -15.42
CA GLU A 152 -42.69 -4.76 -15.36
C GLU A 152 -41.24 -4.69 -15.87
N LEU A 153 -40.45 -5.72 -15.56
CA LEU A 153 -39.10 -5.86 -16.11
C LEU A 153 -39.12 -6.04 -17.62
N ASN A 154 -39.95 -6.93 -18.16
CA ASN A 154 -40.08 -7.18 -19.60
C ASN A 154 -40.65 -5.96 -20.36
N ALA A 155 -41.39 -5.07 -19.69
CA ALA A 155 -41.90 -3.84 -20.29
C ALA A 155 -40.81 -2.75 -20.45
N ILE A 156 -39.64 -2.92 -19.85
CA ILE A 156 -38.56 -1.92 -19.82
C ILE A 156 -37.27 -2.47 -20.44
N TYR A 157 -36.92 -3.72 -20.14
CA TYR A 157 -35.64 -4.33 -20.46
C TYR A 157 -35.79 -5.46 -21.47
N ASN A 158 -34.74 -5.68 -22.25
CA ASN A 158 -34.68 -6.83 -23.14
C ASN A 158 -34.49 -8.15 -22.34
N PRO A 159 -34.78 -9.32 -22.92
CA PRO A 159 -34.68 -10.60 -22.20
C PRO A 159 -33.30 -10.87 -21.56
N TYR A 160 -32.21 -10.45 -22.22
CA TYR A 160 -30.85 -10.61 -21.68
C TYR A 160 -30.65 -9.77 -20.40
N GLN A 161 -31.11 -8.52 -20.40
CA GLN A 161 -31.04 -7.65 -19.23
C GLN A 161 -31.94 -8.12 -18.09
N VAL A 162 -33.13 -8.65 -18.38
CA VAL A 162 -33.99 -9.25 -17.37
C VAL A 162 -33.28 -10.41 -16.67
N ILE A 163 -32.61 -11.29 -17.44
CA ILE A 163 -31.79 -12.37 -16.87
C ILE A 163 -30.65 -11.81 -16.00
N GLN A 164 -29.96 -10.75 -16.43
CA GLN A 164 -28.91 -10.11 -15.63
C GLN A 164 -29.45 -9.55 -14.30
N ILE A 165 -30.64 -8.95 -14.31
CA ILE A 165 -31.30 -8.42 -13.10
C ILE A 165 -31.70 -9.58 -12.18
N LEU A 166 -32.32 -10.64 -12.71
CA LEU A 166 -32.75 -11.79 -11.92
C LEU A 166 -31.58 -12.58 -11.32
N ASN A 167 -30.47 -12.67 -12.05
CA ASN A 167 -29.23 -13.29 -11.57
C ASN A 167 -28.41 -12.36 -10.68
N SER A 168 -28.76 -11.08 -10.59
CA SER A 168 -28.10 -10.17 -9.68
C SER A 168 -28.52 -10.47 -8.24
N GLN A 169 -27.60 -10.36 -7.29
CA GLN A 169 -27.92 -10.49 -5.86
C GLN A 169 -28.56 -9.20 -5.28
N ILE A 170 -29.24 -8.42 -6.12
CA ILE A 170 -29.86 -7.16 -5.73
C ILE A 170 -31.23 -7.45 -5.14
N VAL A 171 -31.41 -7.08 -3.87
CA VAL A 171 -32.67 -7.24 -3.14
C VAL A 171 -33.05 -5.89 -2.52
N PRO A 172 -34.01 -5.15 -3.11
CA PRO A 172 -34.58 -3.95 -2.51
C PRO A 172 -35.15 -4.21 -1.11
N ARG A 173 -34.90 -3.32 -0.15
CA ARG A 173 -35.35 -3.45 1.24
C ARG A 173 -36.22 -2.27 1.65
N ARG A 174 -37.49 -2.52 1.96
CA ARG A 174 -38.42 -1.50 2.45
C ARG A 174 -38.11 -1.08 3.88
N ASP A 175 -37.76 -2.06 4.73
CA ASP A 175 -37.58 -1.88 6.16
C ASP A 175 -36.09 -1.89 6.54
N GLY A 176 -35.63 -0.88 7.28
CA GLY A 176 -34.26 -0.78 7.79
C GLY A 176 -33.58 0.59 7.65
N GLY A 177 -34.24 1.60 7.07
CA GLY A 177 -33.68 2.95 6.95
C GLY A 177 -32.47 3.07 6.00
N VAL A 178 -32.11 1.99 5.30
CA VAL A 178 -30.98 1.96 4.37
C VAL A 178 -31.38 2.70 3.09
N LYS A 179 -30.71 3.84 2.86
CA LYS A 179 -30.95 4.70 1.69
C LYS A 179 -30.18 4.16 0.48
N ASP A 180 -30.69 4.47 -0.71
CA ASP A 180 -29.97 4.22 -1.96
C ASP A 180 -28.67 5.03 -1.98
N LEU A 181 -27.55 4.40 -2.33
CA LEU A 181 -26.24 5.03 -2.33
C LEU A 181 -25.50 4.77 -3.64
N MET A 182 -24.89 5.81 -4.20
CA MET A 182 -23.94 5.62 -5.30
C MET A 182 -22.65 5.04 -4.72
N VAL A 183 -22.14 3.99 -5.34
CA VAL A 183 -20.92 3.26 -4.96
C VAL A 183 -19.89 3.38 -6.07
N TRP A 184 -18.65 3.69 -5.69
CA TRP A 184 -17.51 3.58 -6.58
C TRP A 184 -16.88 2.21 -6.46
N LYS A 185 -16.95 1.40 -7.52
CA LYS A 185 -16.57 -0.03 -7.56
C LYS A 185 -15.09 -0.30 -7.25
N GLN A 186 -14.25 0.73 -7.23
CA GLN A 186 -12.80 0.60 -7.08
C GLN A 186 -12.30 1.02 -5.68
N SER A 187 -13.20 1.35 -4.74
CA SER A 187 -12.84 1.63 -3.34
C SER A 187 -13.57 0.69 -2.40
N GLU A 188 -12.85 0.21 -1.40
CA GLU A 188 -13.39 -0.57 -0.27
C GLU A 188 -14.37 0.23 0.57
N LYS A 189 -14.20 1.56 0.62
CA LYS A 189 -15.10 2.47 1.34
C LYS A 189 -16.30 2.89 0.49
N GLU A 190 -16.42 2.35 -0.72
CA GLU A 190 -17.50 2.59 -1.67
C GLU A 190 -17.70 4.07 -2.09
N LYS A 191 -16.81 4.96 -1.68
CA LYS A 191 -16.86 6.40 -1.96
C LYS A 191 -15.63 6.81 -2.77
N TYR A 192 -15.84 7.70 -3.74
CA TYR A 192 -14.73 8.22 -4.52
C TYR A 192 -13.89 9.24 -3.73
N SER A 193 -12.59 8.98 -3.62
CA SER A 193 -11.58 9.97 -3.23
C SER A 193 -10.63 10.32 -4.39
N VAL A 194 -10.12 11.55 -4.40
CA VAL A 194 -9.14 12.00 -5.41
C VAL A 194 -7.85 11.17 -5.32
N LYS A 195 -7.47 10.72 -4.12
CA LYS A 195 -6.28 9.90 -3.89
C LYS A 195 -6.40 8.55 -4.60
N GLU A 196 -7.47 7.80 -4.33
CA GLU A 196 -7.67 6.48 -4.92
C GLU A 196 -7.92 6.60 -6.43
N GLY A 197 -8.67 7.62 -6.88
CA GLY A 197 -8.87 7.87 -8.31
C GLY A 197 -7.58 8.20 -9.05
N TYR A 198 -6.68 8.98 -8.43
CA TYR A 198 -5.34 9.24 -8.97
C TYR A 198 -4.54 7.94 -9.11
N GLN A 199 -4.49 7.12 -8.05
CA GLN A 199 -3.79 5.82 -8.08
C GLN A 199 -4.36 4.90 -9.17
N TYR A 200 -5.69 4.79 -9.25
CA TYR A 200 -6.38 3.99 -10.26
C TYR A 200 -5.94 4.36 -11.68
N MET A 201 -5.98 5.65 -12.04
CA MET A 201 -5.54 6.11 -13.37
C MET A 201 -4.05 5.98 -13.58
N LEU A 202 -3.25 6.13 -12.52
CA LEU A 202 -1.81 5.95 -12.57
C LEU A 202 -1.48 4.50 -12.97
N HIS A 203 -2.17 3.51 -12.40
CA HIS A 203 -2.01 2.10 -12.76
C HIS A 203 -2.55 1.79 -14.16
N HIS A 204 -3.74 2.29 -14.52
CA HIS A 204 -4.37 2.00 -15.82
C HIS A 204 -3.61 2.58 -17.02
N ARG A 205 -2.87 3.68 -16.84
CA ARG A 205 -2.05 4.28 -17.92
C ARG A 205 -0.67 3.62 -18.07
N ARG A 206 -0.33 2.59 -17.27
CA ARG A 206 1.01 1.99 -17.25
C ARG A 206 1.02 0.58 -17.83
N VAL A 207 1.83 0.41 -18.88
CA VAL A 207 2.28 -0.91 -19.36
C VAL A 207 3.32 -1.43 -18.37
N HIS A 208 3.13 -2.67 -17.91
CA HIS A 208 3.98 -3.35 -16.93
C HIS A 208 5.47 -3.28 -17.30
N GLY A 209 6.28 -2.90 -16.33
CA GLY A 209 7.74 -2.97 -16.40
C GLY A 209 8.30 -2.73 -15.01
N THR A 210 8.46 -3.80 -14.24
CA THR A 210 9.26 -3.81 -13.02
C THR A 210 10.72 -3.61 -13.43
N SER A 211 11.31 -2.47 -13.04
CA SER A 211 12.73 -2.22 -13.23
C SER A 211 13.43 -2.49 -11.90
N VAL A 212 14.49 -3.30 -11.91
CA VAL A 212 15.40 -3.60 -10.78
C VAL A 212 15.90 -2.33 -10.05
N THR A 213 15.80 -1.17 -10.71
CA THR A 213 16.11 0.15 -10.12
C THR A 213 15.19 0.57 -8.97
N SER A 214 13.98 -0.01 -8.84
CA SER A 214 13.03 0.34 -7.79
C SER A 214 13.53 0.02 -6.39
N ASP A 215 14.04 -1.20 -6.20
CA ASP A 215 14.33 -1.72 -4.86
C ASP A 215 15.50 -0.98 -4.21
N LEU A 216 16.54 -0.69 -4.98
CA LEU A 216 17.68 0.08 -4.50
C LEU A 216 17.29 1.54 -4.20
N TRP A 217 16.38 2.12 -4.99
CA TRP A 217 15.93 3.49 -4.76
C TRP A 217 15.15 3.64 -3.45
N VAL A 218 14.28 2.67 -3.12
CA VAL A 218 13.58 2.62 -1.83
C VAL A 218 14.60 2.59 -0.68
N VAL A 219 15.66 1.79 -0.79
CA VAL A 219 16.73 1.73 0.23
C VAL A 219 17.45 3.06 0.37
N ILE A 220 17.83 3.71 -0.75
CA ILE A 220 18.53 5.01 -0.72
C ILE A 220 17.65 6.11 -0.10
N GLN A 221 16.32 6.04 -0.24
CA GLN A 221 15.41 6.99 0.40
C GLN A 221 15.47 6.93 1.93
N GLU A 222 15.74 5.77 2.52
CA GLU A 222 15.85 5.60 3.97
C GLU A 222 17.19 6.05 4.54
N TRP A 223 18.21 6.28 3.69
CA TRP A 223 19.53 6.69 4.16
C TRP A 223 19.50 8.07 4.83
N LYS A 224 20.19 8.23 5.97
CA LYS A 224 20.33 9.52 6.65
C LYS A 224 21.42 10.40 6.02
N ILE A 225 21.31 10.65 4.72
CA ILE A 225 22.22 11.50 3.95
C ILE A 225 21.49 12.73 3.40
N VAL A 226 22.25 13.78 3.09
CA VAL A 226 21.67 15.02 2.56
C VAL A 226 20.86 14.78 1.27
N PRO A 227 19.69 15.41 1.09
CA PRO A 227 18.81 15.15 -0.05
C PRO A 227 19.49 15.30 -1.43
N LYS A 228 20.47 16.22 -1.55
CA LYS A 228 21.24 16.42 -2.78
C LYS A 228 22.02 15.16 -3.19
N VAL A 229 22.54 14.40 -2.23
CA VAL A 229 23.27 13.14 -2.49
C VAL A 229 22.29 12.03 -2.84
N LYS A 230 21.12 11.93 -2.18
CA LYS A 230 20.06 10.98 -2.59
C LYS A 230 19.61 11.21 -4.03
N PHE A 231 19.37 12.48 -4.38
CA PHE A 231 18.96 12.85 -5.73
C PHE A 231 20.07 12.55 -6.76
N PHE A 232 21.34 12.76 -6.39
CA PHE A 232 22.46 12.35 -7.22
C PHE A 232 22.51 10.83 -7.43
N LEU A 233 22.37 10.03 -6.37
CA LEU A 233 22.35 8.57 -6.45
C LEU A 233 21.17 8.07 -7.29
N TRP A 234 19.98 8.67 -7.14
CA TRP A 234 18.83 8.39 -7.99
C TRP A 234 19.13 8.62 -9.47
N ARG A 235 19.77 9.74 -9.80
CA ARG A 235 20.18 10.03 -11.18
C ARG A 235 21.20 9.04 -11.69
N LEU A 236 22.12 8.60 -10.83
CA LEU A 236 23.13 7.59 -11.17
C LEU A 236 22.48 6.25 -11.52
N ILE A 237 21.64 5.70 -10.62
CA ILE A 237 21.00 4.39 -10.83
C ILE A 237 19.94 4.41 -11.93
N SER A 238 19.33 5.58 -12.20
CA SER A 238 18.38 5.75 -13.30
C SER A 238 19.04 6.08 -14.64
N LYS A 239 20.38 6.05 -14.73
CA LYS A 239 21.16 6.39 -15.94
C LYS A 239 20.82 7.78 -16.51
N ALA A 240 20.61 8.73 -15.60
CA ALA A 240 20.15 10.09 -15.86
C ALA A 240 21.24 11.16 -15.67
N LEU A 241 22.49 10.73 -15.48
CA LEU A 241 23.65 11.60 -15.51
C LEU A 241 24.05 11.89 -16.96
N MET A 242 24.48 13.13 -17.20
CA MET A 242 24.89 13.62 -18.52
C MET A 242 26.35 13.23 -18.82
N LEU A 243 26.65 11.94 -18.71
CA LEU A 243 27.96 11.40 -19.09
C LEU A 243 28.10 11.38 -20.61
N SER A 244 29.34 11.47 -21.11
CA SER A 244 29.62 11.57 -22.55
C SER A 244 28.96 10.46 -23.35
N ASN A 245 28.93 9.22 -22.84
CA ASN A 245 28.21 8.12 -23.47
C ASN A 245 26.68 8.33 -23.52
N ASN A 246 26.07 8.84 -22.44
CA ASN A 246 24.64 9.13 -22.41
C ASN A 246 24.26 10.30 -23.34
N VAL A 247 25.16 11.26 -23.51
CA VAL A 247 25.02 12.36 -24.48
C VAL A 247 25.17 11.83 -25.91
N HIS A 248 26.19 11.01 -26.18
CA HIS A 248 26.46 10.39 -27.49
C HIS A 248 25.24 9.63 -28.03
N ARG A 249 24.54 8.88 -27.16
CA ARG A 249 23.29 8.18 -27.50
C ARG A 249 22.18 9.08 -28.06
N ARG A 250 22.25 10.38 -27.85
CA ARG A 250 21.27 11.38 -28.30
C ARG A 250 21.85 12.34 -29.34
N ILE A 251 23.14 12.59 -29.25
CA ILE A 251 23.90 13.48 -30.13
C ILE A 251 25.16 12.71 -30.53
N SER A 252 25.08 11.94 -31.62
CA SER A 252 26.15 11.06 -32.08
C SER A 252 27.47 11.78 -32.41
N ALA A 253 27.42 13.09 -32.65
CA ALA A 253 28.58 13.93 -32.89
C ALA A 253 29.47 14.12 -31.64
N VAL A 254 28.94 13.92 -30.43
CA VAL A 254 29.72 14.00 -29.19
C VAL A 254 30.45 12.68 -28.98
N SER A 255 31.76 12.69 -28.76
CA SER A 255 32.53 11.47 -28.46
C SER A 255 32.03 10.80 -27.17
N PRO A 256 31.81 9.47 -27.15
CA PRO A 256 31.42 8.75 -25.93
C PRO A 256 32.59 8.53 -24.97
N MET A 257 33.83 8.84 -25.37
CA MET A 257 35.05 8.55 -24.62
C MET A 257 35.12 9.32 -23.29
N CYS A 258 35.64 8.65 -22.27
CA CYS A 258 35.95 9.22 -20.97
C CYS A 258 36.99 10.34 -21.11
N GLN A 259 36.63 11.54 -20.65
CA GLN A 259 37.51 12.71 -20.72
C GLN A 259 38.67 12.67 -19.71
N ARG A 260 38.75 11.63 -18.88
CA ARG A 260 39.79 11.47 -17.85
C ARG A 260 40.89 10.50 -18.26
N CYS A 261 40.51 9.33 -18.78
CA CYS A 261 41.49 8.33 -19.25
C CYS A 261 41.65 8.31 -20.76
N HIS A 262 40.66 8.78 -21.54
CA HIS A 262 40.65 8.71 -23.00
C HIS A 262 40.77 7.30 -23.59
N GLU A 263 40.55 6.25 -22.79
CA GLU A 263 40.74 4.84 -23.19
C GLU A 263 39.40 4.07 -23.33
N GLU A 264 38.40 4.39 -22.52
CA GLU A 264 37.09 3.70 -22.51
C GLU A 264 35.93 4.70 -22.63
N ASN A 265 34.74 4.21 -22.99
CA ASN A 265 33.52 5.01 -23.01
C ASN A 265 33.09 5.42 -21.60
N GLU A 266 32.58 6.65 -21.45
CA GLU A 266 32.15 7.23 -20.17
C GLU A 266 30.78 6.71 -19.73
N PHE A 267 30.72 5.44 -19.33
CA PHE A 267 29.57 4.86 -18.63
C PHE A 267 29.58 5.24 -17.14
N GLU A 268 28.45 5.07 -16.46
CA GLU A 268 28.34 5.31 -15.02
C GLU A 268 29.37 4.51 -14.22
N THR A 269 29.51 3.21 -14.48
CA THR A 269 30.45 2.35 -13.76
C THR A 269 31.91 2.69 -14.07
N HIS A 270 32.23 3.03 -15.32
CA HIS A 270 33.57 3.50 -15.66
C HIS A 270 33.90 4.81 -14.95
N CYS A 271 33.05 5.83 -15.12
CA CYS A 271 33.29 7.17 -14.57
C CYS A 271 33.45 7.12 -13.04
N PHE A 272 32.62 6.34 -12.34
CA PHE A 272 32.63 6.30 -10.88
C PHE A 272 33.53 5.23 -10.27
N PHE A 273 33.86 4.13 -10.95
CA PHE A 273 34.60 3.02 -10.31
C PHE A 273 35.83 2.56 -11.09
N PHE A 274 35.71 2.30 -12.40
CA PHE A 274 36.79 1.65 -13.15
C PHE A 274 37.83 2.60 -13.75
N CYS A 275 37.50 3.87 -13.95
CA CYS A 275 38.45 4.88 -14.42
C CYS A 275 39.65 4.97 -13.47
N GLN A 276 40.87 5.03 -14.00
CA GLN A 276 42.11 5.01 -13.22
C GLN A 276 42.08 6.00 -12.05
N GLY A 277 41.65 7.24 -12.27
CA GLY A 277 41.56 8.21 -11.20
C GLY A 277 40.45 7.91 -10.17
N SER A 278 39.33 7.31 -10.57
CA SER A 278 38.26 6.92 -9.63
C SER A 278 38.68 5.75 -8.74
N ARG A 279 39.43 4.80 -9.30
CA ARG A 279 40.02 3.68 -8.56
C ARG A 279 40.90 4.18 -7.43
N VAL A 280 41.75 5.17 -7.71
CA VAL A 280 42.64 5.78 -6.70
C VAL A 280 41.82 6.45 -5.59
N VAL A 281 40.78 7.22 -5.95
CA VAL A 281 39.91 7.88 -4.96
C VAL A 281 39.22 6.88 -4.04
N TRP A 282 38.65 5.81 -4.59
CA TRP A 282 37.98 4.79 -3.78
C TRP A 282 38.93 4.01 -2.89
N PHE A 283 40.12 3.66 -3.40
CA PHE A 283 41.15 2.98 -2.62
C PHE A 283 41.69 3.86 -1.48
N ALA A 284 41.88 5.16 -1.74
CA ALA A 284 42.35 6.12 -0.74
C ALA A 284 41.25 6.61 0.22
N SER A 285 39.98 6.36 -0.10
CA SER A 285 38.85 6.72 0.78
C SER A 285 38.83 5.87 2.04
N ILE A 286 38.08 6.32 3.06
CA ILE A 286 37.85 5.57 4.31
C ILE A 286 37.26 4.16 4.08
N LEU A 287 36.66 3.91 2.91
CA LEU A 287 36.07 2.62 2.57
C LEU A 287 37.09 1.63 1.98
N GLY A 288 38.28 2.09 1.59
CA GLY A 288 39.34 1.24 1.04
C GLY A 288 38.91 0.39 -0.17
N LEU A 289 37.93 0.85 -0.95
CA LEU A 289 37.24 0.00 -1.93
C LEU A 289 38.16 -0.35 -3.11
N ARG A 290 38.27 -1.65 -3.37
CA ARG A 290 38.99 -2.21 -4.50
C ARG A 290 38.06 -2.33 -5.71
N ALA A 291 38.01 -1.28 -6.52
CA ALA A 291 37.09 -1.17 -7.65
C ALA A 291 37.16 -2.33 -8.67
N HIS A 292 38.30 -3.06 -8.78
CA HIS A 292 38.42 -4.21 -9.68
C HIS A 292 37.52 -5.40 -9.29
N ASN A 293 37.04 -5.46 -8.04
CA ASN A 293 36.11 -6.49 -7.56
C ASN A 293 34.64 -6.06 -7.65
N MET A 294 34.35 -4.92 -8.27
CA MET A 294 33.01 -4.39 -8.35
C MET A 294 32.27 -4.87 -9.61
N PRO A 295 30.94 -5.03 -9.56
CA PRO A 295 30.10 -5.38 -10.70
C PRO A 295 30.19 -4.35 -11.82
N LEU A 296 30.01 -4.81 -13.05
CA LEU A 296 29.96 -3.95 -14.24
C LEU A 296 28.62 -3.19 -14.39
N ASP A 297 27.59 -3.56 -13.62
CA ASP A 297 26.31 -2.89 -13.58
C ASP A 297 26.22 -1.90 -12.40
N ILE A 298 25.85 -0.65 -12.68
CA ILE A 298 25.85 0.43 -11.69
C ILE A 298 24.91 0.18 -10.51
N VAL A 299 23.77 -0.49 -10.73
CA VAL A 299 22.82 -0.80 -9.66
C VAL A 299 23.44 -1.85 -8.75
N ALA A 300 24.04 -2.90 -9.31
CA ALA A 300 24.77 -3.92 -8.56
C ALA A 300 25.99 -3.33 -7.83
N THR A 301 26.75 -2.43 -8.48
CA THR A 301 27.90 -1.75 -7.88
C THR A 301 27.49 -0.94 -6.66
N VAL A 302 26.46 -0.08 -6.80
CA VAL A 302 25.97 0.73 -5.67
C VAL A 302 25.46 -0.19 -4.58
N LYS A 303 24.71 -1.25 -4.90
CA LYS A 303 24.22 -2.25 -3.94
C LYS A 303 25.37 -2.91 -3.17
N GLN A 304 26.46 -3.31 -3.83
CA GLN A 304 27.62 -3.88 -3.15
C GLN A 304 28.36 -2.84 -2.30
N CYS A 305 28.48 -1.59 -2.75
CA CYS A 305 28.98 -0.50 -1.90
C CYS A 305 28.11 -0.35 -0.64
N THR A 306 26.78 -0.45 -0.77
CA THR A 306 25.88 -0.37 0.39
C THR A 306 26.17 -1.46 1.41
N GLN A 307 26.44 -2.69 0.92
CA GLN A 307 26.76 -3.84 1.76
C GLN A 307 28.12 -3.71 2.44
N HIS A 308 29.14 -3.19 1.74
CA HIS A 308 30.44 -2.91 2.34
C HIS A 308 30.38 -1.78 3.37
N MET A 309 29.61 -0.73 3.11
CA MET A 309 29.37 0.37 4.06
C MET A 309 28.57 -0.08 5.29
N SER A 310 27.73 -1.13 5.18
CA SER A 310 27.06 -1.73 6.33
C SER A 310 27.93 -2.71 7.12
N GLY A 311 29.08 -3.15 6.57
CA GLY A 311 29.99 -4.13 7.20
C GLY A 311 31.29 -3.53 7.75
N GLN A 312 31.65 -2.29 7.40
CA GLN A 312 32.68 -1.52 8.09
C GLN A 312 31.99 -0.50 9.00
N GLU A 313 32.22 -0.59 10.31
CA GLU A 313 31.84 0.43 11.28
C GLU A 313 32.52 1.77 10.93
N ILE A 314 31.91 2.54 10.04
CA ILE A 314 31.95 3.98 10.18
C ILE A 314 31.16 4.23 11.46
N LYS A 315 31.86 4.65 12.52
CA LYS A 315 31.26 5.37 13.66
C LYS A 315 30.53 6.60 13.12
N LEU A 316 29.34 6.36 12.60
CA LEU A 316 28.26 7.31 12.61
C LEU A 316 27.70 7.18 14.02
N ASP A 317 27.80 8.25 14.81
CA ASP A 317 27.07 8.32 16.07
C ASP A 317 25.59 8.05 15.79
N PHE A 318 25.16 6.82 16.07
CA PHE A 318 23.77 6.41 16.11
C PHE A 318 23.33 6.41 17.58
N GLU A 319 23.23 7.60 18.17
CA GLU A 319 22.72 7.80 19.55
C GLU A 319 21.29 7.28 19.80
N GLY A 320 20.62 6.67 18.80
CA GLY A 320 19.22 6.24 18.90
C GLY A 320 18.96 4.73 18.95
N GLU A 321 19.84 3.88 18.42
CA GLU A 321 19.57 2.43 18.30
C GLU A 321 20.17 1.61 19.46
N GLY A 322 21.33 2.00 20.00
CA GLY A 322 21.81 1.47 21.28
C GLY A 322 20.81 1.71 22.41
N GLN A 323 20.29 2.94 22.50
CA GLN A 323 19.18 3.28 23.41
C GLN A 323 17.89 2.54 23.10
N LEU A 324 17.59 2.19 21.83
CA LEU A 324 16.36 1.45 21.49
C LEU A 324 16.46 0.01 21.95
N VAL A 325 17.62 -0.64 21.76
CA VAL A 325 17.84 -2.02 22.18
C VAL A 325 17.93 -2.12 23.71
N GLN A 326 18.56 -1.15 24.38
CA GLN A 326 18.47 -0.99 25.84
C GLN A 326 17.02 -0.76 26.30
N LYS A 327 16.27 0.13 25.63
CA LYS A 327 14.84 0.36 25.92
C LYS A 327 13.94 -0.84 25.61
N ILE A 328 14.30 -1.76 24.71
CA ILE A 328 13.55 -3.00 24.43
C ILE A 328 13.83 -4.05 25.52
N ALA A 329 15.07 -4.07 26.02
CA ALA A 329 15.48 -4.92 27.13
C ALA A 329 14.91 -4.44 28.48
N GLU A 330 14.73 -3.14 28.63
CA GLU A 330 14.03 -2.51 29.75
C GLU A 330 12.51 -2.76 29.67
N LYS A 331 11.90 -3.07 30.82
CA LYS A 331 10.45 -3.23 30.92
C LYS A 331 9.72 -1.97 30.45
N PRO A 332 8.58 -2.09 29.74
CA PRO A 332 7.67 -0.97 29.59
C PRO A 332 7.21 -0.47 30.97
N HIS A 333 7.42 0.82 31.27
CA HIS A 333 6.97 1.42 32.54
C HIS A 333 5.47 1.75 32.48
N GLY A 334 4.67 1.28 33.46
CA GLY A 334 3.25 1.60 33.54
C GLY A 334 2.47 0.79 34.57
N LYS A 335 1.24 1.24 34.87
CA LYS A 335 0.33 0.67 35.90
C LYS A 335 -0.17 -0.76 35.62
N TYR A 336 0.29 -1.38 34.53
CA TYR A 336 -0.18 -2.66 33.99
C TYR A 336 0.81 -3.82 34.17
N TRP A 337 2.03 -3.55 34.66
CA TRP A 337 3.14 -4.52 34.68
C TRP A 337 3.46 -4.95 36.12
N TYR A 338 3.10 -6.18 36.48
CA TYR A 338 3.37 -6.74 37.81
C TYR A 338 4.61 -7.66 37.81
N GLN A 339 5.31 -7.74 38.95
CA GLN A 339 6.26 -8.81 39.27
C GLN A 339 5.46 -10.03 39.74
N GLN A 340 5.10 -10.93 38.84
CA GLN A 340 4.54 -12.24 39.19
C GLN A 340 5.19 -13.34 38.33
N ASP A 341 5.14 -14.59 38.83
CA ASP A 341 5.65 -15.82 38.22
C ASP A 341 4.88 -16.23 36.94
N GLY A 342 4.89 -15.35 35.93
CA GLY A 342 4.16 -15.52 34.67
C GLY A 342 4.90 -14.97 33.45
N TYR A 343 4.33 -15.21 32.27
CA TYR A 343 4.79 -14.66 31.01
C TYR A 343 4.00 -13.42 30.64
N GLN A 344 4.71 -12.35 30.28
CA GLN A 344 4.12 -11.15 29.71
C GLN A 344 4.50 -11.08 28.24
N VAL A 345 3.50 -11.02 27.38
CA VAL A 345 3.68 -11.08 25.93
C VAL A 345 3.18 -9.78 25.31
N VAL A 346 4.03 -9.09 24.58
CA VAL A 346 3.67 -7.86 23.88
C VAL A 346 3.72 -8.13 22.39
N VAL A 347 2.63 -7.83 21.70
CA VAL A 347 2.53 -8.05 20.25
C VAL A 347 2.10 -6.77 19.54
N ASP A 348 2.54 -6.62 18.29
CA ASP A 348 2.10 -5.56 17.40
C ASP A 348 2.19 -6.01 15.94
N GLY A 349 1.18 -5.62 15.18
CA GLY A 349 1.09 -5.78 13.74
C GLY A 349 1.32 -4.46 13.02
N SER A 350 2.20 -4.48 12.05
CA SER A 350 2.51 -3.33 11.21
C SER A 350 2.13 -3.66 9.77
N TRP A 351 1.38 -2.79 9.10
CA TRP A 351 0.95 -3.02 7.72
C TRP A 351 1.01 -1.74 6.89
N ASP A 352 1.29 -1.84 5.60
CA ASP A 352 1.20 -0.72 4.67
C ASP A 352 0.40 -1.05 3.40
N MET A 353 0.05 0.00 2.65
CA MET A 353 -0.78 -0.08 1.45
C MET A 353 -0.14 -0.87 0.27
N GLN A 354 1.09 -1.39 0.43
CA GLN A 354 1.74 -2.27 -0.54
C GLN A 354 1.60 -3.75 -0.15
N ASN A 355 0.72 -4.07 0.80
CA ASN A 355 0.55 -5.39 1.40
C ASN A 355 1.81 -5.91 2.12
N ARG A 356 2.75 -5.01 2.45
CA ARG A 356 3.85 -5.38 3.32
C ARG A 356 3.33 -5.33 4.73
N SER A 357 3.63 -6.37 5.48
CA SER A 357 3.43 -6.36 6.92
C SER A 357 4.63 -6.84 7.68
N GLY A 358 4.68 -6.42 8.92
CA GLY A 358 5.58 -6.92 9.92
C GLY A 358 4.75 -7.33 11.13
N SER A 359 5.07 -8.45 11.72
CA SER A 359 4.58 -8.85 13.04
C SER A 359 5.74 -8.80 14.02
N THR A 360 5.45 -8.55 15.28
CA THR A 360 6.43 -8.73 16.35
C THR A 360 5.76 -9.31 17.57
N TYR A 361 6.50 -10.15 18.28
CA TYR A 361 6.20 -10.56 19.64
C TYR A 361 7.45 -10.39 20.54
N LEU A 362 7.20 -9.96 21.76
CA LEU A 362 8.18 -9.84 22.83
C LEU A 362 7.66 -10.63 24.02
N ILE A 363 8.41 -11.63 24.48
CA ILE A 363 8.03 -12.46 25.61
C ILE A 363 8.98 -12.18 26.76
N TYR A 364 8.40 -11.77 27.88
CA TYR A 364 9.09 -11.51 29.13
C TYR A 364 8.70 -12.56 30.16
N GLN A 365 9.66 -13.01 30.97
CA GLN A 365 9.43 -13.91 32.11
C GLN A 365 10.19 -13.37 33.32
N GLY A 366 9.54 -13.26 34.48
CA GLY A 366 10.14 -12.64 35.67
C GLY A 366 10.59 -11.20 35.44
N GLY A 367 10.10 -10.58 34.37
CA GLY A 367 10.46 -9.23 33.97
C GLY A 367 11.71 -9.06 33.12
N LYS A 368 12.32 -10.15 32.67
CA LYS A 368 13.42 -10.14 31.72
C LYS A 368 12.90 -10.57 30.35
N LEU A 369 13.35 -9.91 29.29
CA LEU A 369 13.06 -10.33 27.92
C LEU A 369 13.74 -11.69 27.66
N THR A 370 12.95 -12.73 27.45
CA THR A 370 13.45 -14.10 27.23
C THR A 370 13.42 -14.48 25.76
N LEU A 371 12.40 -14.03 25.02
CA LEU A 371 12.27 -14.30 23.61
C LEU A 371 11.74 -13.09 22.85
N ILE A 372 12.26 -12.96 21.64
CA ILE A 372 11.88 -11.94 20.70
C ILE A 372 11.71 -12.60 19.34
N GLY A 373 10.66 -12.21 18.64
CA GLY A 373 10.59 -12.49 17.23
C GLY A 373 9.87 -11.40 16.50
N TYR A 374 10.32 -11.20 15.27
CA TYR A 374 9.72 -10.27 14.36
C TYR A 374 9.80 -10.90 12.98
N ASN A 375 8.74 -10.72 12.21
CA ASN A 375 8.60 -11.41 10.94
C ASN A 375 8.01 -10.45 9.93
N ASN A 376 8.29 -10.67 8.64
CA ASN A 376 7.60 -9.96 7.59
C ASN A 376 6.68 -10.93 6.84
N HIS A 377 5.53 -10.40 6.45
CA HIS A 377 4.50 -11.17 5.76
C HIS A 377 3.89 -10.35 4.65
N ASP A 378 3.37 -11.06 3.64
CA ASP A 378 2.53 -10.48 2.60
C ASP A 378 1.05 -10.62 3.02
N VAL A 379 0.58 -9.73 3.91
CA VAL A 379 -0.84 -9.68 4.31
C VAL A 379 -1.53 -8.50 3.63
N LEU A 380 -2.80 -8.68 3.29
CA LEU A 380 -3.54 -7.69 2.48
C LEU A 380 -4.16 -6.55 3.28
N GLU A 381 -4.09 -6.58 4.61
CA GLU A 381 -4.80 -5.62 5.46
C GLU A 381 -4.15 -5.45 6.85
N PRO A 382 -4.36 -4.30 7.52
CA PRO A 382 -3.80 -4.04 8.85
C PRO A 382 -4.21 -5.05 9.91
N PHE A 383 -5.51 -5.37 9.98
CA PHE A 383 -6.05 -6.30 10.99
C PHE A 383 -5.46 -7.71 10.88
N HIS A 384 -5.12 -8.15 9.68
CA HIS A 384 -4.49 -9.44 9.47
C HIS A 384 -3.03 -9.44 9.97
N ALA A 385 -2.30 -8.32 9.85
CA ALA A 385 -0.96 -8.21 10.44
C ALA A 385 -0.99 -8.36 11.97
N GLU A 386 -1.98 -7.75 12.62
CA GLU A 386 -2.21 -7.86 14.07
C GLU A 386 -2.58 -9.29 14.49
N ALA A 387 -3.53 -9.91 13.79
CA ALA A 387 -3.93 -11.29 14.04
C ALA A 387 -2.75 -12.27 13.89
N LYS A 388 -1.89 -12.01 12.90
CA LYS A 388 -0.70 -12.82 12.67
C LYS A 388 0.36 -12.64 13.76
N ALA A 389 0.54 -11.42 14.28
CA ALA A 389 1.42 -11.17 15.43
C ALA A 389 0.96 -11.93 16.67
N VAL A 390 -0.34 -11.91 16.97
CA VAL A 390 -0.93 -12.70 18.07
C VAL A 390 -0.69 -14.20 17.86
N LYS A 391 -1.00 -14.73 16.66
CA LYS A 391 -0.81 -16.15 16.35
C LYS A 391 0.64 -16.61 16.50
N GLU A 392 1.60 -15.83 15.98
CA GLU A 392 3.01 -16.16 16.10
C GLU A 392 3.47 -16.18 17.56
N ALA A 393 3.04 -15.21 18.35
CA ALA A 393 3.34 -15.18 19.78
C ALA A 393 2.79 -16.43 20.49
N MET A 394 1.57 -16.84 20.16
CA MET A 394 0.92 -18.02 20.76
C MET A 394 1.58 -19.33 20.36
N ASN A 395 1.92 -19.49 19.08
CA ASN A 395 2.68 -20.65 18.62
C ASN A 395 4.01 -20.77 19.38
N ARG A 396 4.66 -19.64 19.65
CA ARG A 396 5.91 -19.63 20.43
C ARG A 396 5.71 -19.97 21.90
N LEU A 397 4.60 -19.56 22.51
CA LEU A 397 4.24 -20.00 23.87
C LEU A 397 3.99 -21.51 23.94
N VAL A 398 3.44 -22.11 22.88
CA VAL A 398 3.30 -23.57 22.76
C VAL A 398 4.67 -24.23 22.59
N ASP A 399 5.52 -23.71 21.70
CA ASP A 399 6.87 -24.24 21.43
C ASP A 399 7.75 -24.29 22.68
N ILE A 400 7.67 -23.27 23.54
CA ILE A 400 8.43 -23.24 24.81
C ILE A 400 7.81 -24.12 25.92
N GLY A 401 6.62 -24.69 25.69
CA GLY A 401 5.98 -25.61 26.62
C GLY A 401 5.51 -24.97 27.93
N VAL A 402 4.83 -23.82 27.90
CA VAL A 402 4.30 -23.19 29.13
C VAL A 402 3.16 -24.00 29.75
N GLN A 403 3.47 -24.79 30.78
CA GLN A 403 2.48 -25.71 31.39
C GLN A 403 1.69 -25.12 32.57
N ASN A 404 2.30 -24.33 33.47
CA ASN A 404 1.69 -23.97 34.77
C ASN A 404 1.72 -22.46 35.12
N GLN A 405 2.16 -21.60 34.22
CA GLN A 405 2.32 -20.16 34.49
C GLN A 405 1.18 -19.35 33.86
N GLN A 406 0.86 -18.21 34.49
CA GLN A 406 -0.08 -17.22 33.95
C GLN A 406 0.55 -16.50 32.75
N ILE A 407 -0.25 -16.20 31.74
CA ILE A 407 0.19 -15.54 30.51
C ILE A 407 -0.71 -14.32 30.26
N GLU A 408 -0.11 -13.15 30.20
CA GLU A 408 -0.80 -11.90 29.86
C GLU A 408 -0.30 -11.39 28.52
N LEU A 409 -1.20 -11.30 27.53
CA LEU A 409 -0.89 -10.81 26.19
C LEU A 409 -1.46 -9.40 25.98
N PHE A 410 -0.58 -8.47 25.64
CA PHE A 410 -0.87 -7.05 25.47
C PHE A 410 -0.81 -6.63 23.99
N SER A 411 -1.83 -5.92 23.54
CA SER A 411 -1.91 -5.30 22.20
C SER A 411 -2.72 -4.01 22.26
N ASP A 412 -2.46 -3.08 21.33
CA ASP A 412 -3.23 -1.86 21.12
C ASP A 412 -4.30 -1.99 20.03
N CYS A 413 -4.52 -3.21 19.53
CA CYS A 413 -5.55 -3.52 18.56
C CYS A 413 -6.85 -4.01 19.22
N ASP A 414 -8.00 -3.52 18.73
CA ASP A 414 -9.35 -3.96 19.14
C ASP A 414 -9.56 -5.48 18.97
N LEU A 415 -8.70 -6.15 18.19
CA LEU A 415 -8.67 -7.60 18.01
C LEU A 415 -8.72 -8.37 19.35
N VAL A 416 -7.97 -7.89 20.35
CA VAL A 416 -7.87 -8.52 21.67
C VAL A 416 -9.21 -8.45 22.42
N GLN A 417 -10.00 -7.41 22.21
CA GLN A 417 -11.36 -7.33 22.78
C GLN A 417 -12.29 -8.32 22.07
N ALA A 418 -12.23 -8.38 20.74
CA ALA A 418 -13.08 -9.28 19.96
C ALA A 418 -12.75 -10.77 20.17
N ILE A 419 -11.50 -11.12 20.50
CA ILE A 419 -11.12 -12.48 20.94
C ILE A 419 -11.76 -12.81 22.30
N ASN A 420 -11.74 -11.88 23.26
CA ASN A 420 -12.33 -12.08 24.59
C ASN A 420 -13.86 -12.22 24.55
N GLU A 421 -14.52 -11.53 23.62
CA GLU A 421 -15.99 -11.55 23.46
C GLU A 421 -16.49 -12.76 22.65
N GLU A 422 -15.58 -13.59 22.10
CA GLU A 422 -15.86 -14.70 21.18
C GLU A 422 -16.73 -14.31 19.95
N ASP A 423 -16.85 -13.02 19.62
CA ASP A 423 -17.69 -12.52 18.53
C ASP A 423 -16.98 -12.62 17.16
N VAL A 424 -16.61 -13.84 16.76
CA VAL A 424 -15.87 -14.10 15.51
C VAL A 424 -16.73 -13.84 14.25
N GLN A 425 -18.06 -13.81 14.41
CA GLN A 425 -19.01 -13.69 13.28
C GLN A 425 -19.10 -12.25 12.74
N ASN A 426 -18.87 -11.23 13.58
CA ASN A 426 -18.92 -9.83 13.17
C ASN A 426 -17.57 -9.26 12.66
N PHE A 427 -16.55 -10.09 12.47
CA PHE A 427 -15.23 -9.63 12.02
C PHE A 427 -15.23 -9.12 10.57
N PRO A 428 -14.65 -7.94 10.26
CA PRO A 428 -14.72 -7.35 8.92
C PRO A 428 -14.03 -8.16 7.80
N SER A 429 -13.05 -9.01 8.12
CA SER A 429 -12.23 -9.73 7.14
C SER A 429 -12.23 -11.24 7.32
N TRP A 430 -12.51 -11.96 6.23
CA TRP A 430 -12.46 -13.43 6.20
C TRP A 430 -11.04 -14.01 6.35
N ARG A 431 -9.97 -13.28 5.97
CA ARG A 431 -8.59 -13.77 6.08
C ARG A 431 -8.07 -13.66 7.51
N ALA A 432 -8.34 -12.53 8.16
CA ALA A 432 -8.07 -12.38 9.59
C ALA A 432 -8.89 -13.39 10.40
N ARG A 433 -10.16 -13.67 10.03
CA ARG A 433 -10.99 -14.69 10.72
C ARG A 433 -10.32 -16.06 10.83
N GLN A 434 -9.61 -16.54 9.81
CA GLN A 434 -8.94 -17.83 9.88
C GLN A 434 -7.79 -17.82 10.92
N GLU A 435 -6.95 -16.78 10.89
CA GLU A 435 -5.85 -16.62 11.85
C GLU A 435 -6.38 -16.44 13.29
N VAL A 436 -7.50 -15.72 13.45
CA VAL A 436 -8.17 -15.52 14.73
C VAL A 436 -8.80 -16.81 15.25
N MET A 437 -9.38 -17.63 14.38
CA MET A 437 -9.88 -18.95 14.77
C MET A 437 -8.75 -19.86 15.26
N ASP A 438 -7.61 -19.87 14.57
CA ASP A 438 -6.43 -20.61 15.01
C ASP A 438 -5.93 -20.10 16.38
N VAL A 439 -5.92 -18.78 16.58
CA VAL A 439 -5.62 -18.14 17.87
C VAL A 439 -6.57 -18.60 18.97
N ILE A 440 -7.89 -18.63 18.72
CA ILE A 440 -8.90 -19.07 19.70
C ILE A 440 -8.72 -20.56 20.03
N VAL A 441 -8.46 -21.40 19.02
CA VAL A 441 -8.20 -22.84 19.24
C VAL A 441 -6.94 -23.04 20.09
N THR A 442 -5.86 -22.32 19.79
CA THR A 442 -4.64 -22.38 20.59
C THR A 442 -4.83 -21.80 21.99
N ALA A 443 -5.66 -20.76 22.15
CA ALA A 443 -5.97 -20.14 23.44
C ALA A 443 -6.62 -21.14 24.41
N LYS A 444 -7.49 -22.02 23.89
CA LYS A 444 -8.15 -23.07 24.69
C LYS A 444 -7.17 -24.04 25.35
N GLN A 445 -5.96 -24.22 24.81
CA GLN A 445 -4.92 -25.04 25.43
C GLN A 445 -4.37 -24.42 26.73
N PHE A 446 -4.42 -23.09 26.83
CA PHE A 446 -3.97 -22.35 28.00
C PHE A 446 -5.11 -22.16 29.02
N GLY A 447 -6.37 -22.14 28.57
CA GLY A 447 -7.55 -21.97 29.43
C GLY A 447 -7.53 -20.63 30.17
N ASP A 448 -8.02 -20.61 31.42
CA ASP A 448 -8.09 -19.41 32.27
C ASP A 448 -6.73 -18.79 32.63
N ARG A 449 -5.62 -19.44 32.23
CA ARG A 449 -4.26 -18.93 32.43
C ARG A 449 -3.86 -17.88 31.42
N LEU A 450 -4.57 -17.74 30.30
CA LEU A 450 -4.28 -16.75 29.26
C LEU A 450 -5.27 -15.59 29.34
N GLN A 451 -4.75 -14.38 29.48
CA GLN A 451 -5.56 -13.15 29.46
C GLN A 451 -5.10 -12.22 28.35
N PHE A 452 -6.04 -11.84 27.48
CA PHE A 452 -5.84 -10.83 26.46
C PHE A 452 -6.18 -9.44 27.03
N LYS A 453 -5.22 -8.52 27.05
CA LYS A 453 -5.36 -7.17 27.61
C LYS A 453 -5.16 -6.09 26.55
N HIS A 454 -6.20 -5.32 26.31
CA HIS A 454 -6.14 -4.17 25.40
C HIS A 454 -5.49 -2.98 26.12
N VAL A 455 -4.44 -2.41 25.53
CA VAL A 455 -3.65 -1.32 26.12
C VAL A 455 -3.44 -0.19 25.12
N ARG A 456 -3.08 1.00 25.60
CA ARG A 456 -2.75 2.12 24.70
C ARG A 456 -1.42 1.85 24.00
N ARG A 457 -1.29 2.28 22.74
CA ARG A 457 -0.08 2.17 21.90
C ARG A 457 1.22 2.62 22.58
N GLU A 458 1.14 3.63 23.45
CA GLU A 458 2.28 4.14 24.24
C GLU A 458 2.89 3.05 25.15
N ALA A 459 2.06 2.13 25.66
CA ALA A 459 2.49 1.03 26.54
C ALA A 459 3.16 -0.13 25.78
N VAL A 460 2.96 -0.22 24.45
CA VAL A 460 3.50 -1.29 23.59
C VAL A 460 4.43 -0.74 22.50
N ILE A 461 4.94 0.47 22.69
CA ILE A 461 5.71 1.22 21.69
C ILE A 461 6.97 0.48 21.20
N GLN A 462 7.52 -0.42 22.02
CA GLN A 462 8.66 -1.28 21.67
C GLN A 462 8.28 -2.28 20.56
N ALA A 463 7.20 -3.05 20.75
CA ALA A 463 6.68 -3.97 19.75
C ALA A 463 6.26 -3.21 18.49
N HIS A 464 5.64 -2.04 18.65
CA HIS A 464 5.25 -1.18 17.54
C HIS A 464 6.41 -0.74 16.65
N LYS A 465 7.52 -0.28 17.26
CA LYS A 465 8.72 0.10 16.52
C LYS A 465 9.32 -1.09 15.79
N MET A 466 9.29 -2.27 16.40
CA MET A 466 9.90 -3.47 15.85
C MET A 466 9.09 -4.09 14.71
N ALA A 467 7.76 -4.13 14.81
CA ALA A 467 6.89 -4.56 13.73
C ALA A 467 7.06 -3.66 12.51
N ASN A 468 7.20 -2.34 12.72
CA ASN A 468 7.56 -1.40 11.65
C ASN A 468 8.93 -1.70 11.03
N ILE A 469 9.93 -2.10 11.82
CA ILE A 469 11.26 -2.48 11.32
C ILE A 469 11.17 -3.76 10.49
N ALA A 470 10.46 -4.78 10.99
CA ALA A 470 10.24 -6.04 10.27
C ALA A 470 9.56 -5.81 8.92
N ARG A 471 8.49 -4.99 8.90
CA ARG A 471 7.79 -4.57 7.67
C ARG A 471 8.70 -3.82 6.70
N SER A 472 9.38 -2.79 7.19
CA SER A 472 10.13 -1.85 6.35
C SER A 472 11.43 -2.44 5.80
N LYS A 473 12.15 -3.22 6.60
CA LYS A 473 13.42 -3.85 6.24
C LYS A 473 13.26 -5.26 5.67
N LYS A 474 12.06 -5.84 5.68
CA LYS A 474 11.78 -7.23 5.28
C LYS A 474 12.71 -8.23 5.95
N VAL A 475 12.83 -8.10 7.26
CA VAL A 475 13.66 -8.97 8.10
C VAL A 475 12.78 -9.93 8.89
N CYS A 476 13.32 -11.11 9.18
CA CYS A 476 12.68 -12.14 9.99
C CYS A 476 13.68 -12.61 11.03
N PHE A 477 13.24 -12.76 12.27
CA PHE A 477 14.03 -13.32 13.35
C PHE A 477 13.11 -13.92 14.39
N SER A 478 13.58 -14.96 15.04
CA SER A 478 12.90 -15.63 16.14
C SER A 478 13.96 -16.30 16.98
N GLY A 479 14.16 -15.85 18.21
CA GLY A 479 15.17 -16.44 19.08
C GLY A 479 15.32 -15.74 20.42
N ALA A 480 16.20 -16.29 21.25
CA ALA A 480 16.59 -15.65 22.50
C ALA A 480 17.52 -14.46 22.20
N PRO A 481 17.36 -13.32 22.88
CA PRO A 481 18.31 -12.21 22.77
C PRO A 481 19.69 -12.64 23.28
N ARG A 482 20.76 -12.30 22.54
CA ARG A 482 22.15 -12.53 22.99
C ARG A 482 22.58 -11.35 23.85
N PHE A 483 22.91 -11.64 25.11
CA PHE A 483 23.45 -10.68 26.06
C PHE A 483 24.97 -10.83 26.08
N TRP A 484 25.70 -9.78 25.69
CA TRP A 484 27.17 -9.80 25.74
C TRP A 484 27.68 -9.32 27.11
N ASN A 485 26.99 -8.35 27.73
CA ASN A 485 27.22 -7.85 29.10
C ASN A 485 25.88 -7.52 29.78
N ALA A 486 25.89 -7.25 31.10
CA ALA A 486 24.67 -6.98 31.89
C ALA A 486 23.82 -5.80 31.36
N ASP A 487 24.45 -4.85 30.65
CA ASP A 487 23.83 -3.60 30.20
C ASP A 487 23.77 -3.42 28.67
N GLU A 488 24.26 -4.40 27.88
CA GLU A 488 24.28 -4.35 26.41
C GLU A 488 23.60 -5.59 25.81
N VAL A 489 22.43 -5.37 25.19
CA VAL A 489 21.73 -6.36 24.39
C VAL A 489 22.08 -6.11 22.92
N GLN A 490 22.44 -7.17 22.20
CA GLN A 490 22.54 -7.12 20.74
C GLN A 490 21.46 -8.04 20.16
N ILE A 491 20.52 -7.44 19.43
CA ILE A 491 19.52 -8.20 18.67
C ILE A 491 20.10 -8.36 17.27
N GLU A 492 20.55 -9.57 16.92
CA GLU A 492 21.02 -9.89 15.56
C GLU A 492 19.86 -9.63 14.58
N LEU A 493 19.99 -8.59 13.75
CA LEU A 493 19.10 -8.36 12.61
C LEU A 493 19.51 -9.32 11.49
N GLY A 494 19.06 -10.57 11.60
CA GLY A 494 19.32 -11.61 10.60
C GLY A 494 18.78 -11.23 9.22
N LEU A 495 19.64 -11.32 8.21
CA LEU A 495 19.23 -11.32 6.79
C LEU A 495 19.01 -12.77 6.35
N ASP A 496 17.83 -12.99 5.75
CA ASP A 496 17.43 -14.11 4.89
C ASP A 496 16.61 -15.26 5.53
N CYS A 497 15.28 -15.22 5.35
CA CYS A 497 14.37 -16.36 5.50
C CYS A 497 13.92 -16.86 4.12
N ARG A 498 14.79 -17.57 3.40
CA ARG A 498 14.40 -18.50 2.32
C ARG A 498 15.10 -19.87 2.38
N PHE A 499 15.71 -20.25 3.49
CA PHE A 499 16.63 -21.41 3.51
C PHE A 499 16.26 -22.62 4.39
N PHE A 500 15.13 -22.65 5.10
CA PHE A 500 14.76 -23.80 5.95
C PHE A 500 13.55 -24.61 5.45
N GLN A 501 13.48 -24.87 4.13
CA GLN A 501 12.51 -25.83 3.59
C GLN A 501 13.00 -26.69 2.41
N ARG A 502 14.32 -26.88 2.26
CA ARG A 502 14.88 -27.86 1.30
C ARG A 502 16.15 -28.52 1.80
N VAL A 503 16.06 -29.29 2.89
CA VAL A 503 16.96 -30.42 3.17
C VAL A 503 16.13 -31.47 3.92
N GLN A 504 15.29 -32.20 3.17
CA GLN A 504 14.70 -33.45 3.66
C GLN A 504 14.83 -34.63 2.68
N ASP A 505 15.38 -34.44 1.47
CA ASP A 505 15.57 -35.54 0.53
C ASP A 505 16.92 -35.44 -0.20
N ALA A 506 17.98 -36.01 0.41
CA ALA A 506 19.11 -36.59 -0.29
C ALA A 506 19.79 -37.62 0.64
N PRO A 507 19.92 -38.90 0.22
CA PRO A 507 20.51 -39.97 1.03
C PRO A 507 22.04 -39.83 1.15
N PRO A 508 22.69 -40.58 2.08
CA PRO A 508 23.91 -40.19 2.77
C PRO A 508 25.18 -40.08 1.91
#